data_AF-A0A520AK44-F1
#
_entry.id   AF-A0A520AK44-F1
#
_cell.length_a   1.000
_cell.length_b   1.000
_cell.length_c   1.000
_cell.angle_alpha   90.00
_cell.angle_beta   90.00
_cell.angle_gamma   90.00
#
_symmetry.space_group_name_H-M   'P 1'
#
loop_
_entity.id
_entity.type
_entity.pdbx_description
1 polymer ?
#
loop_
_entity_poly.entity_id
_entity_poly.type
_entity_poly.pdbx_seq_one_letter_code
_entity_poly.pdbx_strand_id
1 'polypeptide(L)'
;MPLINEFSTVPTLLRNVVKNIHKPEETFLIHKQGAEWVEISFEDTLKRADAVSAFFLEKGIKKGDRLGLMIENSPEYVYYDQGIQQIGVINVSIYPTLSEQEVAYIINDSGIKGILVGNNFLYRKVLKVASNCPALKYIIPAFKDFEKVNVPADVKVEIIAFSDILALKHQVTAAEKADIDQCRTLVLPEDVSSLIYTSGTTGTPKGVMLTHHNFVKNVEVCLQQIPVIDKTETFLSFLPLSHVFERTATYHVCCAQGCKIAFAQSLELLAKNMGEVRPTVMSCVPRLLERIHDKAIKSGTAGGGFKAKIFTWALETGKKFRVKKEAGENPGIILSTKKAVAEKLVFSKIKEKTGGRLKFMISGGAALPKNVGEFFGDLGIKILEGFGLTETSPVMSVTEYHRQVYGTVGRIIPGIEVGIQDVETKEIINIQT
;
A
#
# COMPACT_ATOMS: atom_id res chain seq x y z
N MET A 1 24.11 12.10 0.47
CA MET A 1 23.39 11.90 1.75
C MET A 1 22.51 10.66 1.61
N PRO A 2 22.32 9.87 2.66
CA PRO A 2 21.32 8.81 2.62
C PRO A 2 19.95 9.44 2.30
N LEU A 3 19.13 8.75 1.49
CA LEU A 3 17.79 9.24 1.08
C LEU A 3 16.82 9.34 2.25
N ILE A 4 17.11 8.62 3.34
CA ILE A 4 16.42 8.64 4.62
C ILE A 4 17.45 9.01 5.68
N ASN A 5 17.08 9.91 6.59
CA ASN A 5 17.87 10.32 7.75
C ASN A 5 16.93 10.56 8.96
N GLU A 6 17.51 10.92 10.10
CA GLU A 6 16.81 11.13 11.36
C GLU A 6 15.74 12.23 11.32
N PHE A 7 15.83 13.18 10.37
CA PHE A 7 14.85 14.25 10.18
C PHE A 7 13.81 13.93 9.10
N SER A 8 13.86 12.74 8.51
CA SER A 8 12.98 12.37 7.41
C SER A 8 11.56 12.16 7.91
N THR A 9 10.61 12.75 7.19
CA THR A 9 9.17 12.59 7.37
C THR A 9 8.54 11.98 6.11
N VAL A 10 7.32 11.45 6.21
CA VAL A 10 6.58 10.87 5.06
C VAL A 10 6.64 11.75 3.78
N PRO A 11 6.34 13.06 3.83
CA PRO A 11 6.42 13.90 2.62
C PRO A 11 7.85 14.12 2.10
N THR A 12 8.88 13.99 2.94
CA THR A 12 10.28 14.15 2.49
C THR A 12 10.76 12.99 1.62
N LEU A 13 10.21 11.78 1.79
CA LEU A 13 10.60 10.59 1.03
C LEU A 13 10.53 10.87 -0.48
N LEU A 14 9.35 11.26 -0.98
CA LEU A 14 9.13 11.52 -2.40
C LEU A 14 9.97 12.70 -2.91
N ARG A 15 10.16 13.73 -2.09
CA ARG A 15 10.96 14.92 -2.45
C ARG A 15 12.44 14.57 -2.56
N ASN A 16 12.95 13.69 -1.70
CA ASN A 16 14.32 13.19 -1.78
C ASN A 16 14.55 12.36 -3.04
N VAL A 17 13.56 11.58 -3.47
CA VAL A 17 13.61 10.87 -4.76
C VAL A 17 13.72 11.85 -5.93
N VAL A 18 12.86 12.85 -6.00
CA VAL A 18 12.90 13.85 -7.09
C VAL A 18 14.19 14.66 -7.09
N LYS A 19 14.75 14.94 -5.92
CA LYS A 19 16.00 15.71 -5.79
C LYS A 19 17.23 14.90 -6.22
N ASN A 20 17.25 13.59 -5.99
CA ASN A 20 18.49 12.80 -6.03
C ASN A 20 18.47 11.58 -6.98
N ILE A 21 17.29 11.09 -7.39
CA ILE A 21 17.15 9.79 -8.08
C ILE A 21 16.57 9.94 -9.49
N HIS A 22 15.45 10.65 -9.60
CA HIS A 22 14.68 10.80 -10.83
C HIS A 22 14.61 12.26 -11.26
N LYS A 23 14.52 12.47 -12.57
CA LYS A 23 14.11 13.77 -13.09
C LYS A 23 12.62 14.00 -12.82
N PRO A 24 12.19 15.26 -12.58
CA PRO A 24 10.79 15.55 -12.24
C PRO A 24 9.76 15.05 -13.27
N GLU A 25 10.12 15.01 -14.56
CA GLU A 25 9.26 14.55 -15.66
C GLU A 25 9.04 13.04 -15.72
N GLU A 26 9.81 12.24 -14.97
CA GLU A 26 9.67 10.78 -14.98
C GLU A 26 8.38 10.32 -14.29
N THR A 27 7.83 9.20 -14.74
CA THR A 27 6.57 8.64 -14.26
C THR A 27 6.68 8.12 -12.83
N PHE A 28 5.75 8.53 -11.98
CA PHE A 28 5.58 8.02 -10.61
C PHE A 28 4.28 7.20 -10.47
N LEU A 29 3.15 7.76 -10.90
CA LEU A 29 1.84 7.13 -10.75
C LEU A 29 1.30 6.70 -12.12
N ILE A 30 0.56 5.59 -12.13
CA ILE A 30 -0.08 5.04 -13.32
C ILE A 30 -1.51 4.64 -12.94
N HIS A 31 -2.49 5.07 -13.72
CA HIS A 31 -3.88 4.66 -13.51
C HIS A 31 -4.63 4.54 -14.83
N LYS A 32 -5.79 3.90 -14.81
CA LYS A 32 -6.57 3.69 -16.03
C LYS A 32 -7.64 4.74 -16.19
N GLN A 33 -7.61 5.48 -17.31
CA GLN A 33 -8.68 6.38 -17.72
C GLN A 33 -9.34 5.85 -18.99
N GLY A 34 -10.61 5.44 -18.88
CA GLY A 34 -11.30 4.76 -19.98
C GLY A 34 -10.59 3.46 -20.35
N ALA A 35 -10.06 3.40 -21.58
CA ALA A 35 -9.34 2.23 -22.09
C ALA A 35 -7.81 2.30 -21.88
N GLU A 36 -7.26 3.48 -21.57
CA GLU A 36 -5.82 3.74 -21.59
C GLU A 36 -5.23 3.84 -20.19
N TRP A 37 -3.97 3.38 -20.05
CA TRP A 37 -3.17 3.59 -18.86
C TRP A 37 -2.44 4.92 -18.99
N VAL A 38 -2.78 5.86 -18.13
CA VAL A 38 -2.21 7.22 -18.09
C VAL A 38 -1.09 7.24 -17.06
N GLU A 39 0.06 7.73 -17.49
CA GLU A 39 1.24 7.95 -16.66
C GLU A 39 1.26 9.39 -16.14
N ILE A 40 1.64 9.55 -14.87
CA ILE A 40 1.67 10.83 -14.16
C ILE A 40 3.05 11.00 -13.55
N SER A 41 3.70 12.13 -13.86
CA SER A 41 5.06 12.39 -13.43
C SER A 41 5.18 12.70 -11.95
N PHE A 42 6.40 12.60 -11.42
CA PHE A 42 6.73 13.08 -10.08
C PHE A 42 6.40 14.57 -9.92
N GLU A 43 6.75 15.40 -10.91
CA GLU A 43 6.49 16.84 -10.89
C GLU A 43 4.99 17.15 -10.81
N ASP A 44 4.19 16.51 -11.66
CA ASP A 44 2.76 16.74 -11.74
C ASP A 44 2.03 16.21 -10.50
N THR A 45 2.58 15.16 -9.86
CA THR A 45 2.12 14.68 -8.54
C THR A 45 2.40 15.73 -7.45
N LEU A 46 3.62 16.28 -7.39
CA LEU A 46 3.99 17.27 -6.38
C LEU A 46 3.25 18.60 -6.56
N LYS A 47 3.05 19.06 -7.81
CA LYS A 47 2.26 20.27 -8.10
C LYS A 47 0.80 20.13 -7.62
N ARG A 48 0.21 18.94 -7.78
CA ARG A 48 -1.14 18.65 -7.25
C ARG A 48 -1.16 18.60 -5.72
N ALA A 49 -0.14 18.02 -5.09
CA ALA A 49 0.01 18.05 -3.64
C ALA A 49 0.17 19.48 -3.10
N ASP A 50 0.94 20.33 -3.79
CA ASP A 50 1.10 21.75 -3.43
C ASP A 50 -0.22 22.52 -3.56
N ALA A 51 -1.03 22.23 -4.59
CA ALA A 51 -2.36 22.81 -4.75
C ALA A 51 -3.29 22.47 -3.57
N VAL A 52 -3.24 21.21 -3.11
CA VAL A 52 -3.97 20.77 -1.90
C VAL A 52 -3.49 21.53 -0.66
N SER A 53 -2.18 21.69 -0.49
CA SER A 53 -1.62 22.44 0.63
C SER A 53 -2.03 23.91 0.61
N ALA A 54 -1.88 24.60 -0.53
CA ALA A 54 -2.23 26.01 -0.68
C ALA A 54 -3.70 26.25 -0.33
N PHE A 55 -4.60 25.43 -0.88
CA PHE A 55 -6.03 25.49 -0.59
C PHE A 55 -6.34 25.37 0.91
N PHE A 56 -5.74 24.39 1.60
CA PHE A 56 -6.02 24.20 3.03
C PHE A 56 -5.38 25.26 3.92
N LEU A 57 -4.22 25.80 3.55
CA LEU A 57 -3.62 26.94 4.23
C LEU A 57 -4.51 28.18 4.11
N GLU A 58 -5.07 28.45 2.93
CA GLU A 58 -6.03 29.54 2.70
C GLU A 58 -7.30 29.37 3.56
N LYS A 59 -7.81 28.14 3.67
CA LYS A 59 -8.94 27.80 4.56
C LYS A 59 -8.58 27.81 6.06
N GLY A 60 -7.33 28.14 6.41
CA GLY A 60 -6.87 28.27 7.79
C GLY A 60 -6.67 26.94 8.54
N ILE A 61 -6.50 25.84 7.81
CA ILE A 61 -6.09 24.55 8.38
C ILE A 61 -4.64 24.67 8.86
N LYS A 62 -4.36 24.09 10.03
CA LYS A 62 -3.05 24.19 10.69
C LYS A 62 -2.45 22.82 10.96
N LYS A 63 -1.14 22.78 11.19
CA LYS A 63 -0.43 21.62 11.72
C LYS A 63 -1.19 21.01 12.92
N GLY A 64 -1.39 19.70 12.91
CA GLY A 64 -2.15 18.96 13.93
C GLY A 64 -3.67 18.89 13.71
N ASP A 65 -4.22 19.60 12.71
CA ASP A 65 -5.58 19.36 12.26
C ASP A 65 -5.70 17.99 11.59
N ARG A 66 -6.92 17.45 11.54
CA ARG A 66 -7.21 16.13 10.94
C ARG A 66 -8.03 16.31 9.69
N LEU A 67 -7.59 15.67 8.61
CA LEU A 67 -8.33 15.58 7.36
C LEU A 67 -8.52 14.11 6.97
N GLY A 68 -9.75 13.78 6.60
CA GLY A 68 -10.19 12.42 6.35
C GLY A 68 -10.04 12.00 4.89
N LEU A 69 -9.79 10.72 4.65
CA LEU A 69 -9.83 10.12 3.32
C LEU A 69 -10.75 8.89 3.33
N MET A 70 -11.80 8.92 2.53
CA MET A 70 -12.70 7.79 2.28
C MET A 70 -12.84 7.60 0.77
N ILE A 71 -11.79 7.07 0.16
CA ILE A 71 -11.63 6.89 -1.28
C ILE A 71 -10.93 5.55 -1.56
N GLU A 72 -11.17 4.99 -2.75
CA GLU A 72 -10.42 3.88 -3.28
C GLU A 72 -8.95 4.22 -3.57
N ASN A 73 -8.15 3.21 -3.89
CA ASN A 73 -6.78 3.47 -4.31
C ASN A 73 -6.77 4.20 -5.65
N SER A 74 -6.21 5.40 -5.66
CA SER A 74 -6.07 6.19 -6.87
C SER A 74 -4.97 7.24 -6.71
N PRO A 75 -4.58 7.92 -7.79
CA PRO A 75 -3.67 9.05 -7.68
C PRO A 75 -4.20 10.18 -6.79
N GLU A 76 -5.52 10.39 -6.75
CA GLU A 76 -6.17 11.40 -5.89
C GLU A 76 -5.89 11.18 -4.41
N TYR A 77 -5.84 9.92 -3.95
CA TYR A 77 -5.40 9.60 -2.59
C TYR A 77 -3.99 10.14 -2.32
N VAL A 78 -3.06 9.91 -3.25
CA VAL A 78 -1.65 10.32 -3.10
C VAL A 78 -1.51 11.83 -3.11
N TYR A 79 -2.21 12.55 -3.99
CA TYR A 79 -2.14 14.01 -4.02
C TYR A 79 -2.64 14.62 -2.71
N TYR A 80 -3.78 14.12 -2.23
CA TYR A 80 -4.39 14.61 -1.01
C TYR A 80 -3.50 14.32 0.19
N ASP A 81 -3.04 13.07 0.35
CA ASP A 81 -2.18 12.69 1.46
C ASP A 81 -0.84 13.46 1.45
N GLN A 82 -0.13 13.50 0.31
CA GLN A 82 1.13 14.28 0.22
C GLN A 82 0.91 15.77 0.51
N GLY A 83 -0.22 16.34 0.07
CA GLY A 83 -0.56 17.74 0.27
C GLY A 83 -0.85 18.09 1.72
N ILE A 84 -1.61 17.25 2.44
CA ILE A 84 -1.93 17.51 3.85
C ILE A 84 -0.71 17.21 4.75
N GLN A 85 0.02 16.13 4.48
CA GLN A 85 1.17 15.72 5.30
C GLN A 85 2.30 16.75 5.25
N GLN A 86 2.54 17.40 4.11
CA GLN A 86 3.62 18.38 3.99
C GLN A 86 3.38 19.67 4.79
N ILE A 87 2.14 19.95 5.20
CA ILE A 87 1.80 21.08 6.09
C ILE A 87 1.51 20.61 7.53
N GLY A 88 1.89 19.37 7.86
CA GLY A 88 1.76 18.80 9.21
C GLY A 88 0.33 18.45 9.62
N VAL A 89 -0.57 18.28 8.64
CA VAL A 89 -1.95 17.85 8.89
C VAL A 89 -2.01 16.32 8.93
N ILE A 90 -2.79 15.81 9.88
CA ILE A 90 -2.90 14.39 10.19
C ILE A 90 -3.89 13.72 9.23
N ASN A 91 -3.45 12.66 8.55
CA ASN A 91 -4.30 11.82 7.71
C ASN A 91 -5.15 10.88 8.58
N VAL A 92 -6.47 10.95 8.40
CA VAL A 92 -7.41 9.98 8.98
C VAL A 92 -8.06 9.16 7.88
N SER A 93 -7.48 8.01 7.57
CA SER A 93 -8.02 7.14 6.52
C SER A 93 -9.16 6.28 7.05
N ILE A 94 -10.31 6.34 6.37
CA ILE A 94 -11.52 5.60 6.73
C ILE A 94 -11.73 4.49 5.72
N TYR A 95 -11.91 3.27 6.22
CA TYR A 95 -12.11 2.12 5.35
C TYR A 95 -13.47 2.21 4.62
N PRO A 96 -13.55 2.10 3.28
CA PRO A 96 -14.76 2.39 2.51
C PRO A 96 -16.01 1.55 2.89
N THR A 97 -15.80 0.34 3.41
CA THR A 97 -16.88 -0.61 3.72
C THR A 97 -17.50 -0.42 5.10
N LEU A 98 -17.00 0.49 5.94
CA LEU A 98 -17.57 0.75 7.26
C LEU A 98 -19.02 1.25 7.19
N SER A 99 -19.80 0.96 8.21
CA SER A 99 -21.19 1.41 8.35
C SER A 99 -21.27 2.94 8.54
N GLU A 100 -22.44 3.52 8.32
CA GLU A 100 -22.69 4.95 8.57
C GLU A 100 -22.38 5.33 10.03
N GLN A 101 -22.76 4.48 10.98
CA GLN A 101 -22.52 4.70 12.41
C GLN A 101 -21.02 4.72 12.75
N GLU A 102 -20.25 3.78 12.23
CA GLU A 102 -18.79 3.75 12.42
C GLU A 102 -18.11 4.95 11.78
N VAL A 103 -18.56 5.38 10.59
CA VAL A 103 -18.03 6.58 9.91
C VAL A 103 -18.30 7.83 10.75
N ALA A 104 -19.53 8.00 11.26
CA ALA A 104 -19.89 9.13 12.12
C ALA A 104 -19.05 9.15 13.41
N TYR A 105 -18.86 7.98 14.01
CA TYR A 105 -18.01 7.83 15.19
C TYR A 105 -16.57 8.26 14.89
N ILE A 106 -15.96 7.74 13.81
CA ILE A 106 -14.58 8.07 13.45
C ILE A 106 -14.42 9.56 13.17
N ILE A 107 -15.34 10.18 12.42
CA ILE A 107 -15.30 11.63 12.13
C ILE A 107 -15.31 12.45 13.42
N ASN A 108 -16.18 12.08 14.38
CA ASN A 108 -16.30 12.79 15.65
C ASN A 108 -15.12 12.55 16.59
N ASP A 109 -14.71 11.30 16.77
CA ASP A 109 -13.60 10.92 17.66
C ASP A 109 -12.27 11.52 17.19
N SER A 110 -12.00 11.46 15.88
CA SER A 110 -10.80 12.07 15.31
C SER A 110 -10.89 13.59 15.19
N GLY A 111 -12.09 14.17 15.19
CA GLY A 111 -12.31 15.59 14.90
C GLY A 111 -11.84 16.00 13.51
N ILE A 112 -12.14 15.19 12.49
CA ILE A 112 -11.89 15.51 11.09
C ILE A 112 -12.57 16.84 10.72
N LYS A 113 -11.81 17.76 10.11
CA LYS A 113 -12.31 19.06 9.62
C LYS A 113 -12.73 19.04 8.16
N GLY A 114 -12.21 18.11 7.37
CA GLY A 114 -12.57 17.97 5.96
C GLY A 114 -12.30 16.55 5.48
N ILE A 115 -13.11 16.01 4.57
CA ILE A 115 -13.00 14.62 4.13
C ILE A 115 -13.03 14.50 2.60
N LEU A 116 -12.01 13.86 2.03
CA LEU A 116 -11.96 13.45 0.62
C LEU A 116 -12.82 12.20 0.41
N VAL A 117 -13.68 12.18 -0.61
CA VAL A 117 -14.62 11.08 -0.85
C VAL A 117 -14.58 10.59 -2.30
N GLY A 118 -14.40 9.29 -2.49
CA GLY A 118 -14.06 8.68 -3.79
C GLY A 118 -15.18 8.48 -4.79
N ASN A 119 -16.41 8.25 -4.33
CA ASN A 119 -17.51 7.89 -5.22
C ASN A 119 -18.88 8.29 -4.64
N ASN A 120 -19.92 8.14 -5.45
CA ASN A 120 -21.31 8.47 -5.09
C ASN A 120 -21.83 7.69 -3.86
N PHE A 121 -21.47 6.42 -3.70
CA PHE A 121 -21.89 5.62 -2.54
C PHE A 121 -21.27 6.14 -1.24
N LEU A 122 -19.96 6.39 -1.24
CA LEU A 122 -19.25 6.93 -0.08
C LEU A 122 -19.71 8.37 0.21
N TYR A 123 -19.97 9.17 -0.82
CA TYR A 123 -20.46 10.53 -0.67
C TYR A 123 -21.82 10.59 0.01
N ARG A 124 -22.78 9.79 -0.44
CA ARG A 124 -24.09 9.65 0.22
C ARG A 124 -23.95 9.19 1.67
N LYS A 125 -23.04 8.27 1.94
CA LYS A 125 -22.75 7.77 3.29
C LYS A 125 -22.28 8.91 4.22
N VAL A 126 -21.33 9.73 3.75
CA VAL A 126 -20.82 10.89 4.50
C VAL A 126 -21.90 11.96 4.68
N LEU A 127 -22.66 12.28 3.63
CA LEU A 127 -23.75 13.27 3.70
C LEU A 127 -24.80 12.93 4.77
N LYS A 128 -25.16 11.65 4.91
CA LYS A 128 -26.14 11.18 5.92
C LYS A 128 -25.70 11.39 7.37
N VAL A 129 -24.39 11.47 7.61
CA VAL A 129 -23.84 11.60 8.96
C VAL A 129 -23.26 12.99 9.24
N ALA A 130 -23.10 13.81 8.20
CA ALA A 130 -22.45 15.11 8.27
C ALA A 130 -23.11 16.08 9.26
N SER A 131 -24.45 16.08 9.38
CA SER A 131 -25.16 16.93 10.35
C SER A 131 -24.90 16.56 11.81
N ASN A 132 -24.43 15.33 12.07
CA ASN A 132 -24.02 14.85 13.40
C ASN A 132 -22.51 15.02 13.66
N CYS A 133 -21.78 15.71 12.76
CA CYS A 133 -20.33 15.86 12.82
C CYS A 133 -19.93 17.35 12.91
N PRO A 134 -20.03 17.99 14.09
CA PRO A 134 -19.89 19.45 14.21
C PRO A 134 -18.50 20.00 13.84
N ALA A 135 -17.46 19.17 13.90
CA ALA A 135 -16.11 19.56 13.48
C ALA A 135 -15.91 19.54 11.96
N LEU A 136 -16.77 18.82 11.22
CA LEU A 136 -16.64 18.64 9.78
C LEU A 136 -17.10 19.90 9.04
N LYS A 137 -16.16 20.55 8.36
CA LYS A 137 -16.37 21.80 7.61
C LYS A 137 -16.39 21.61 6.10
N TYR A 138 -15.69 20.60 5.60
CA TYR A 138 -15.53 20.35 4.16
C TYR A 138 -15.84 18.90 3.78
N ILE A 139 -16.65 18.70 2.74
CA ILE A 139 -16.73 17.41 2.03
C ILE A 139 -16.19 17.62 0.63
N ILE A 140 -15.26 16.76 0.21
CA ILE A 140 -14.46 16.96 -0.99
C ILE A 140 -14.65 15.76 -1.93
N PRO A 141 -15.64 15.77 -2.83
CA PRO A 141 -15.85 14.71 -3.79
C PRO A 141 -14.70 14.64 -4.82
N ALA A 142 -14.10 13.47 -4.98
CA ALA A 142 -13.03 13.19 -5.94
C ALA A 142 -13.52 12.51 -7.23
N PHE A 143 -14.81 12.67 -7.55
CA PHE A 143 -15.46 12.05 -8.70
C PHE A 143 -16.40 13.04 -9.39
N LYS A 144 -16.66 12.79 -10.68
CA LYS A 144 -17.58 13.61 -11.48
C LYS A 144 -19.04 13.40 -11.06
N ASP A 145 -19.93 14.31 -11.44
CA ASP A 145 -21.38 14.18 -11.24
C ASP A 145 -21.85 14.11 -9.77
N PHE A 146 -21.01 14.47 -8.80
CA PHE A 146 -21.41 14.52 -7.39
C PHE A 146 -22.57 15.49 -7.14
N GLU A 147 -22.70 16.53 -7.96
CA GLU A 147 -23.78 17.53 -7.94
C GLU A 147 -25.16 16.92 -8.24
N LYS A 148 -25.22 15.75 -8.90
CA LYS A 148 -26.49 15.04 -9.14
C LYS A 148 -27.05 14.38 -7.88
N VAL A 149 -26.32 14.38 -6.78
CA VAL A 149 -26.74 13.82 -5.49
C VAL A 149 -27.42 14.91 -4.68
N ASN A 150 -28.67 14.67 -4.28
CA ASN A 150 -29.38 15.58 -3.40
C ASN A 150 -28.69 15.69 -2.03
N VAL A 151 -28.30 16.91 -1.66
CA VAL A 151 -27.71 17.23 -0.36
C VAL A 151 -28.86 17.47 0.63
N PRO A 152 -28.91 16.74 1.77
CA PRO A 152 -29.92 17.00 2.79
C PRO A 152 -29.86 18.44 3.31
N ALA A 153 -31.02 19.06 3.55
CA ALA A 153 -31.12 20.49 3.92
C ALA A 153 -30.46 20.83 5.27
N ASP A 154 -30.28 19.83 6.14
CA ASP A 154 -29.61 19.95 7.43
C ASP A 154 -28.08 19.88 7.34
N VAL A 155 -27.52 19.51 6.19
CA VAL A 155 -26.06 19.50 5.96
C VAL A 155 -25.58 20.92 5.67
N LYS A 156 -24.84 21.50 6.63
CA LYS A 156 -24.26 22.85 6.55
C LYS A 156 -22.78 22.86 6.18
N VAL A 157 -22.27 21.73 5.71
CA VAL A 157 -20.85 21.51 5.38
C VAL A 157 -20.58 22.05 3.98
N GLU A 158 -19.46 22.75 3.77
CA GLU A 158 -19.06 23.24 2.45
C GLU A 158 -18.65 22.04 1.56
N ILE A 159 -19.24 21.94 0.37
CA ILE A 159 -18.94 20.87 -0.59
C ILE A 159 -18.09 21.46 -1.72
N ILE A 160 -16.90 20.89 -1.94
CA ILE A 160 -15.90 21.45 -2.85
C ILE A 160 -15.37 20.32 -3.74
N ALA A 161 -15.48 20.46 -5.06
CA ALA A 161 -14.98 19.43 -5.96
C ALA A 161 -13.46 19.32 -5.85
N PHE A 162 -12.93 18.10 -5.75
CA PHE A 162 -11.48 17.92 -5.68
C PHE A 162 -10.77 18.41 -6.95
N SER A 163 -11.44 18.32 -8.10
CA SER A 163 -10.93 18.84 -9.37
C SER A 163 -10.62 20.33 -9.32
N ASP A 164 -11.40 21.10 -8.56
CA ASP A 164 -11.24 22.55 -8.46
C ASP A 164 -10.01 22.88 -7.62
N ILE A 165 -9.79 22.12 -6.54
CA ILE A 165 -8.55 22.20 -5.74
C ILE A 165 -7.34 21.84 -6.61
N LEU A 166 -7.40 20.76 -7.39
CA LEU A 166 -6.29 20.33 -8.23
C LEU A 166 -6.02 21.28 -9.41
N ALA A 167 -7.01 22.04 -9.87
CA ALA A 167 -6.84 23.06 -10.91
C ALA A 167 -5.93 24.22 -10.46
N LEU A 168 -5.82 24.45 -9.15
CA LEU A 168 -4.93 25.46 -8.56
C LEU A 168 -3.44 25.12 -8.76
N LYS A 169 -3.08 23.92 -9.22
CA LYS A 169 -1.67 23.50 -9.40
C LYS A 169 -0.83 24.41 -10.31
N HIS A 170 -1.48 25.17 -11.21
CA HIS A 170 -0.83 26.15 -12.09
C HIS A 170 -0.91 27.59 -11.56
N GLN A 171 -1.62 27.79 -10.45
CA GLN A 171 -1.93 29.08 -9.86
C GLN A 171 -1.23 29.29 -8.50
N VAL A 172 -0.64 28.23 -7.92
CA VAL A 172 0.19 28.34 -6.70
C VAL A 172 1.30 29.36 -6.93
N THR A 173 1.21 30.48 -6.23
CA THR A 173 2.14 31.59 -6.30
C THR A 173 3.47 31.26 -5.61
N ALA A 174 4.50 32.05 -5.89
CA ALA A 174 5.79 31.90 -5.20
C ALA A 174 5.68 32.12 -3.68
N ALA A 175 4.76 33.00 -3.23
CA ALA A 175 4.51 33.26 -1.82
C ALA A 175 3.87 32.04 -1.13
N GLU A 176 2.79 31.49 -1.71
CA GLU A 176 2.15 30.28 -1.17
C GLU A 176 3.13 29.09 -1.16
N LYS A 177 3.97 28.97 -2.19
CA LYS A 177 5.01 27.93 -2.21
C LYS A 177 6.01 28.09 -1.06
N ALA A 178 6.42 29.32 -0.76
CA ALA A 178 7.29 29.60 0.37
C ALA A 178 6.62 29.26 1.71
N ASP A 179 5.33 29.56 1.87
CA ASP A 179 4.56 29.22 3.07
C ASP A 179 4.43 27.70 3.25
N ILE A 180 4.16 26.96 2.17
CA ILE A 180 4.14 25.49 2.16
C ILE A 180 5.51 24.94 2.57
N ASP A 181 6.58 25.47 2.00
CA ASP A 181 7.94 25.03 2.29
C ASP A 181 8.32 25.33 3.75
N GLN A 182 7.90 26.48 4.29
CA GLN A 182 8.06 26.79 5.71
C GLN A 182 7.25 25.85 6.61
N CYS A 183 6.00 25.54 6.27
CA CYS A 183 5.23 24.57 7.03
C CYS A 183 5.91 23.20 7.04
N ARG A 184 6.48 22.79 5.89
CA ARG A 184 7.17 21.51 5.74
C ARG A 184 8.43 21.40 6.60
N THR A 185 9.19 22.49 6.79
CA THR A 185 10.37 22.47 7.69
C THR A 185 9.99 22.38 9.16
N LEU A 186 8.75 22.74 9.52
CA LEU A 186 8.22 22.62 10.87
C LEU A 186 7.61 21.26 11.18
N VAL A 187 7.47 20.36 10.20
CA VAL A 187 7.03 18.99 10.41
C VAL A 187 8.20 18.16 10.94
N LEU A 188 8.02 17.60 12.13
CA LEU A 188 9.01 16.80 12.84
C LEU A 188 8.68 15.30 12.69
N PRO A 189 9.69 14.41 12.74
CA PRO A 189 9.48 12.96 12.76
C PRO A 189 8.50 12.50 13.84
N GLU A 190 8.49 13.18 14.99
CA GLU A 190 7.69 12.81 16.16
C GLU A 190 6.23 13.24 16.05
N ASP A 191 5.91 14.12 15.09
CA ASP A 191 4.53 14.54 14.87
C ASP A 191 3.67 13.36 14.40
N VAL A 192 2.43 13.32 14.88
CA VAL A 192 1.44 12.36 14.39
C VAL A 192 1.24 12.60 12.90
N SER A 193 1.47 11.56 12.10
CA SER A 193 1.23 11.58 10.66
C SER A 193 -0.17 11.08 10.35
N SER A 194 -0.64 10.05 11.06
CA SER A 194 -1.93 9.45 10.74
C SER A 194 -2.63 8.81 11.93
N LEU A 195 -3.97 8.85 11.87
CA LEU A 195 -4.85 8.01 12.69
C LEU A 195 -5.40 6.88 11.83
N ILE A 196 -5.23 5.64 12.28
CA ILE A 196 -5.87 4.47 11.68
C ILE A 196 -6.75 3.80 12.73
N TYR A 197 -8.05 3.67 12.43
CA TYR A 197 -8.98 3.04 13.36
C TYR A 197 -8.96 1.52 13.22
N THR A 198 -8.79 0.83 14.35
CA THR A 198 -8.94 -0.63 14.46
C THR A 198 -10.18 -0.95 15.29
N SER A 199 -10.77 -2.13 15.14
CA SER A 199 -11.99 -2.53 15.85
C SER A 199 -11.85 -2.53 17.38
N GLY A 200 -10.62 -2.54 17.90
CA GLY A 200 -10.34 -2.60 19.33
C GLY A 200 -10.79 -3.92 19.97
N THR A 201 -10.28 -4.23 21.16
CA THR A 201 -10.71 -5.40 21.95
C THR A 201 -12.06 -5.20 22.63
N THR A 202 -12.53 -3.95 22.73
CA THR A 202 -13.75 -3.54 23.46
C THR A 202 -14.95 -3.29 22.54
N GLY A 203 -14.84 -3.59 21.24
CA GLY A 203 -15.90 -3.39 20.23
C GLY A 203 -16.02 -1.96 19.68
N THR A 204 -15.64 -0.94 20.45
CA THR A 204 -15.54 0.44 19.97
C THR A 204 -14.22 0.66 19.23
N PRO A 205 -14.23 1.16 17.98
CA PRO A 205 -13.01 1.41 17.24
C PRO A 205 -12.08 2.42 17.95
N LYS A 206 -10.76 2.19 17.87
CA LYS A 206 -9.74 3.07 18.47
C LYS A 206 -8.79 3.58 17.40
N GLY A 207 -8.53 4.89 17.41
CA GLY A 207 -7.57 5.52 16.51
C GLY A 207 -6.13 5.28 16.95
N VAL A 208 -5.41 4.44 16.24
CA VAL A 208 -3.97 4.25 16.41
C VAL A 208 -3.25 5.48 15.89
N MET A 209 -2.54 6.19 16.77
CA MET A 209 -1.73 7.36 16.42
C MET A 209 -0.34 6.93 15.95
N LEU A 210 -0.05 7.13 14.67
CA LEU A 210 1.23 6.78 14.07
C LEU A 210 1.98 8.04 13.64
N THR A 211 3.22 8.18 14.09
CA THR A 211 4.07 9.32 13.77
C THR A 211 4.72 9.18 12.40
N HIS A 212 5.30 10.27 11.88
CA HIS A 212 6.13 10.18 10.68
C HIS A 212 7.31 9.24 10.88
N HIS A 213 7.96 9.28 12.05
CA HIS A 213 9.07 8.41 12.41
C HIS A 213 8.67 6.93 12.32
N ASN A 214 7.48 6.56 12.81
CA ASN A 214 7.02 5.17 12.73
C ASN A 214 7.00 4.65 11.29
N PHE A 215 6.44 5.42 10.35
CA PHE A 215 6.39 5.02 8.94
C PHE A 215 7.75 5.01 8.28
N VAL A 216 8.52 6.09 8.44
CA VAL A 216 9.83 6.24 7.79
C VAL A 216 10.78 5.16 8.27
N LYS A 217 10.80 4.88 9.58
CA LYS A 217 11.65 3.84 10.16
C LYS A 217 11.24 2.45 9.67
N ASN A 218 9.94 2.14 9.62
CA ASN A 218 9.47 0.85 9.12
C ASN A 218 9.87 0.62 7.65
N VAL A 219 9.73 1.64 6.79
CA VAL A 219 10.18 1.59 5.40
C VAL A 219 11.69 1.36 5.31
N GLU A 220 12.49 2.11 6.06
CA GLU A 220 13.95 1.99 6.08
C GLU A 220 14.40 0.56 6.39
N VAL A 221 13.89 -0.03 7.47
CA VAL A 221 14.33 -1.35 7.94
C VAL A 221 13.75 -2.49 7.08
N CYS A 222 12.56 -2.34 6.51
CA CYS A 222 12.03 -3.29 5.52
C CYS A 222 12.89 -3.34 4.25
N LEU A 223 13.38 -2.18 3.78
CA LEU A 223 14.26 -2.11 2.62
C LEU A 223 15.63 -2.75 2.88
N GLN A 224 16.09 -2.82 4.13
CA GLN A 224 17.29 -3.58 4.49
C GLN A 224 17.08 -5.09 4.32
N GLN A 225 15.90 -5.61 4.65
CA GLN A 225 15.57 -7.04 4.52
C GLN A 225 15.13 -7.45 3.11
N ILE A 226 14.68 -6.47 2.31
CA ILE A 226 14.24 -6.66 0.91
C ILE A 226 15.04 -5.72 -0.01
N PRO A 227 16.38 -5.89 -0.11
CA PRO A 227 17.27 -4.95 -0.79
C PRO A 227 17.14 -4.96 -2.32
N VAL A 228 16.29 -5.83 -2.87
CA VAL A 228 16.06 -5.95 -4.31
C VAL A 228 15.04 -4.95 -4.86
N ILE A 229 14.33 -4.24 -3.97
CA ILE A 229 13.45 -3.16 -4.38
C ILE A 229 14.32 -1.96 -4.75
N ASP A 230 14.31 -1.60 -6.03
CA ASP A 230 15.00 -0.42 -6.53
C ASP A 230 14.04 0.50 -7.31
N LYS A 231 14.56 1.62 -7.78
CA LYS A 231 13.81 2.64 -8.53
C LYS A 231 13.17 2.16 -9.84
N THR A 232 13.54 0.98 -10.34
CA THR A 232 13.00 0.42 -11.59
C THR A 232 11.71 -0.37 -11.38
N GLU A 233 11.32 -0.62 -10.12
CA GLU A 233 10.16 -1.42 -9.83
C GLU A 233 8.84 -0.73 -10.18
N THR A 234 7.85 -1.56 -10.54
CA THR A 234 6.47 -1.13 -10.75
C THR A 234 5.56 -1.98 -9.87
N PHE A 235 4.96 -1.32 -8.88
CA PHE A 235 4.00 -1.93 -7.97
C PHE A 235 2.61 -1.86 -8.57
N LEU A 236 1.81 -2.91 -8.44
CA LEU A 236 0.37 -2.85 -8.71
C LEU A 236 -0.38 -2.78 -7.37
N SER A 237 -0.89 -1.60 -7.06
CA SER A 237 -1.64 -1.32 -5.85
C SER A 237 -3.10 -1.74 -5.99
N PHE A 238 -3.58 -2.54 -5.04
CA PHE A 238 -4.98 -2.98 -5.01
C PHE A 238 -5.50 -3.27 -3.60
N LEU A 239 -4.63 -3.54 -2.63
CA LEU A 239 -5.04 -3.60 -1.22
C LEU A 239 -5.35 -2.17 -0.76
N PRO A 240 -6.31 -1.93 0.13
CA PRO A 240 -6.72 -0.56 0.47
C PRO A 240 -5.59 0.28 1.09
N LEU A 241 -5.32 1.47 0.54
CA LEU A 241 -4.36 2.43 1.09
C LEU A 241 -4.79 2.99 2.45
N SER A 242 -6.07 2.87 2.80
CA SER A 242 -6.56 3.16 4.14
C SER A 242 -6.04 2.18 5.20
N HIS A 243 -5.51 1.03 4.78
CA HIS A 243 -4.88 0.06 5.66
C HIS A 243 -3.36 0.27 5.68
N VAL A 244 -2.78 0.20 6.89
CA VAL A 244 -1.35 0.42 7.16
C VAL A 244 -0.40 -0.41 6.28
N PHE A 245 -0.82 -1.62 5.90
CA PHE A 245 -0.02 -2.58 5.14
C PHE A 245 0.27 -2.09 3.73
N GLU A 246 -0.77 -1.84 2.91
CA GLU A 246 -0.56 -1.30 1.56
C GLU A 246 0.13 0.07 1.62
N ARG A 247 -0.31 0.90 2.57
CA ARG A 247 0.20 2.26 2.72
C ARG A 247 1.72 2.28 2.91
N THR A 248 2.24 1.35 3.70
CA THR A 248 3.69 1.25 3.96
C THR A 248 4.41 0.45 2.88
N ALA A 249 3.96 -0.78 2.61
CA ALA A 249 4.68 -1.73 1.75
C ALA A 249 4.65 -1.37 0.27
N THR A 250 3.65 -0.62 -0.18
CA THR A 250 3.55 -0.13 -1.55
C THR A 250 3.82 1.37 -1.59
N TYR A 251 2.92 2.19 -1.02
CA TYR A 251 2.97 3.63 -1.24
C TYR A 251 4.22 4.31 -0.65
N HIS A 252 4.51 4.14 0.64
CA HIS A 252 5.69 4.77 1.25
C HIS A 252 7.02 4.17 0.75
N VAL A 253 7.08 2.86 0.51
CA VAL A 253 8.25 2.22 -0.13
C VAL A 253 8.52 2.81 -1.51
N CYS A 254 7.50 2.98 -2.35
CA CYS A 254 7.65 3.62 -3.66
C CYS A 254 8.10 5.09 -3.51
N CYS A 255 7.57 5.84 -2.54
CA CYS A 255 8.04 7.19 -2.24
C CYS A 255 9.50 7.24 -1.77
N ALA A 256 10.01 6.21 -1.10
CA ALA A 256 11.38 6.17 -0.59
C ALA A 256 12.41 5.72 -1.65
N GLN A 257 12.04 4.74 -2.49
CA GLN A 257 12.93 4.16 -3.51
C GLN A 257 12.77 4.76 -4.91
N GLY A 258 11.70 5.52 -5.15
CA GLY A 258 11.38 6.06 -6.48
C GLY A 258 10.73 5.05 -7.42
N CYS A 259 10.12 3.99 -6.89
CA CYS A 259 9.39 3.02 -7.69
C CYS A 259 8.09 3.64 -8.26
N LYS A 260 7.54 3.02 -9.31
CA LYS A 260 6.25 3.38 -9.88
C LYS A 260 5.09 2.69 -9.15
N ILE A 261 3.95 3.37 -9.03
CA ILE A 261 2.70 2.81 -8.50
C ILE A 261 1.65 2.80 -9.61
N ALA A 262 1.22 1.62 -10.02
CA ALA A 262 0.04 1.44 -10.84
C ALA A 262 -1.17 1.09 -9.96
N PHE A 263 -2.31 1.73 -10.19
CA PHE A 263 -3.54 1.45 -9.44
C PHE A 263 -4.44 0.47 -10.18
N ALA A 264 -4.76 -0.66 -9.55
CA ALA A 264 -5.74 -1.60 -10.08
C ALA A 264 -7.14 -0.97 -10.05
N GLN A 265 -7.95 -1.27 -11.06
CA GLN A 265 -9.29 -0.71 -11.17
C GLN A 265 -10.26 -1.32 -10.15
N SER A 266 -10.11 -2.62 -9.90
CA SER A 266 -10.87 -3.36 -8.89
C SER A 266 -10.25 -4.74 -8.66
N LEU A 267 -10.75 -5.47 -7.65
CA LEU A 267 -10.33 -6.85 -7.40
C LEU A 267 -10.75 -7.80 -8.55
N GLU A 268 -11.91 -7.56 -9.17
CA GLU A 268 -12.44 -8.33 -10.28
C GLU A 268 -11.57 -8.20 -11.53
N LEU A 269 -11.03 -6.99 -11.76
CA LEU A 269 -10.17 -6.68 -12.90
C LEU A 269 -8.68 -6.93 -12.63
N LEU A 270 -8.31 -7.35 -11.41
CA LEU A 270 -6.91 -7.49 -11.00
C LEU A 270 -6.09 -8.37 -11.95
N ALA A 271 -6.63 -9.52 -12.39
CA ALA A 271 -5.94 -10.40 -13.32
C ALA A 271 -5.69 -9.74 -14.69
N LYS A 272 -6.65 -8.96 -15.18
CA LYS A 272 -6.52 -8.18 -16.41
C LYS A 272 -5.48 -7.08 -16.24
N ASN A 273 -5.55 -6.33 -15.13
CA ASN A 273 -4.60 -5.25 -14.85
C ASN A 273 -3.17 -5.78 -14.68
N MET A 274 -2.96 -6.95 -14.04
CA MET A 274 -1.65 -7.60 -14.00
C MET A 274 -1.10 -7.92 -15.40
N GLY A 275 -1.95 -8.41 -16.31
CA GLY A 275 -1.54 -8.70 -17.69
C GLY A 275 -1.15 -7.45 -18.50
N GLU A 276 -1.84 -6.33 -18.26
CA GLU A 276 -1.60 -5.05 -18.93
C GLU A 276 -0.38 -4.30 -18.36
N VAL A 277 -0.35 -4.10 -17.03
CA VAL A 277 0.69 -3.34 -16.31
C VAL A 277 1.99 -4.14 -16.18
N ARG A 278 1.88 -5.47 -16.12
CA ARG A 278 3.00 -6.40 -15.92
C ARG A 278 3.84 -6.01 -14.69
N PRO A 279 3.28 -5.94 -13.48
CA PRO A 279 3.99 -5.45 -12.29
C PRO A 279 5.20 -6.33 -11.94
N THR A 280 6.15 -5.76 -11.21
CA THR A 280 7.30 -6.48 -10.67
C THR A 280 7.13 -6.84 -9.20
N VAL A 281 6.34 -6.07 -8.44
CA VAL A 281 6.05 -6.31 -7.02
C VAL A 281 4.56 -6.10 -6.76
N MET A 282 4.00 -6.89 -5.85
CA MET A 282 2.62 -6.74 -5.38
C MET A 282 2.50 -7.12 -3.90
N SER A 283 1.76 -6.33 -3.13
CA SER A 283 1.31 -6.71 -1.80
C SER A 283 -0.03 -7.43 -1.90
N CYS A 284 -0.25 -8.48 -1.11
CA CYS A 284 -1.46 -9.29 -1.18
C CYS A 284 -1.83 -9.91 0.16
N VAL A 285 -3.05 -10.44 0.25
CA VAL A 285 -3.49 -11.29 1.36
C VAL A 285 -3.39 -12.77 0.96
N PRO A 286 -3.19 -13.70 1.91
CA PRO A 286 -3.11 -15.13 1.62
C PRO A 286 -4.25 -15.66 0.73
N ARG A 287 -5.46 -15.13 0.91
CA ARG A 287 -6.64 -15.55 0.15
C ARG A 287 -6.49 -15.39 -1.36
N LEU A 288 -5.75 -14.38 -1.84
CA LEU A 288 -5.47 -14.21 -3.27
C LEU A 288 -4.55 -15.32 -3.77
N LEU A 289 -3.49 -15.63 -3.00
CA LEU A 289 -2.51 -16.66 -3.32
C LEU A 289 -3.15 -18.05 -3.36
N GLU A 290 -4.01 -18.38 -2.39
CA GLU A 290 -4.82 -19.61 -2.39
C GLU A 290 -5.67 -19.74 -3.66
N ARG A 291 -6.39 -18.67 -4.05
CA ARG A 291 -7.22 -18.68 -5.27
C ARG A 291 -6.39 -18.90 -6.53
N ILE A 292 -5.20 -18.29 -6.61
CA ILE A 292 -4.28 -18.48 -7.74
C ILE A 292 -3.76 -19.93 -7.76
N HIS A 293 -3.34 -20.45 -6.60
CA HIS A 293 -2.93 -21.85 -6.42
C HIS A 293 -4.02 -22.82 -6.91
N ASP A 294 -5.23 -22.73 -6.36
CA ASP A 294 -6.32 -23.65 -6.66
C ASP A 294 -6.71 -23.60 -8.13
N LYS A 295 -6.76 -22.40 -8.71
CA LYS A 295 -7.04 -22.21 -10.13
C LYS A 295 -5.93 -22.80 -11.00
N ALA A 296 -4.66 -22.67 -10.61
CA ALA A 296 -3.53 -23.24 -11.33
C ALA A 296 -3.55 -24.77 -11.29
N ILE A 297 -3.75 -25.38 -10.11
CA ILE A 297 -3.89 -26.83 -9.94
C ILE A 297 -5.06 -27.36 -10.77
N LYS A 298 -6.25 -26.76 -10.64
CA LYS A 298 -7.44 -27.16 -11.39
C LYS A 298 -7.22 -27.06 -12.90
N SER A 299 -6.62 -25.97 -13.38
CA SER A 299 -6.37 -25.77 -14.81
C SER A 299 -5.31 -26.74 -15.36
N GLY A 300 -4.28 -27.04 -14.56
CA GLY A 300 -3.19 -27.95 -14.95
C GLY A 300 -3.62 -29.41 -15.05
N THR A 301 -4.60 -29.82 -14.24
CA THR A 301 -5.08 -31.21 -14.21
C THR A 301 -6.33 -31.45 -15.06
N ALA A 302 -7.15 -30.42 -15.32
CA ALA A 302 -8.41 -30.54 -16.07
C ALA A 302 -8.28 -31.16 -17.47
N GLY A 303 -7.15 -30.98 -18.15
CA GLY A 303 -6.92 -31.51 -19.49
C GLY A 303 -6.68 -33.02 -19.57
N GLY A 304 -6.50 -33.70 -18.43
CA GLY A 304 -6.21 -35.13 -18.35
C GLY A 304 -4.98 -35.58 -19.16
N GLY A 305 -4.79 -36.90 -19.24
CA GLY A 305 -3.82 -37.54 -20.13
C GLY A 305 -2.38 -36.99 -20.03
N PHE A 306 -1.78 -36.71 -21.18
CA PHE A 306 -0.37 -36.29 -21.27
C PHE A 306 -0.13 -34.87 -20.71
N LYS A 307 -1.08 -33.94 -20.88
CA LYS A 307 -0.95 -32.56 -20.37
C LYS A 307 -0.91 -32.52 -18.84
N ALA A 308 -1.79 -33.29 -18.18
CA ALA A 308 -1.79 -33.42 -16.72
C ALA A 308 -0.48 -34.06 -16.23
N LYS A 309 0.03 -35.09 -16.92
CA LYS A 309 1.33 -35.70 -16.59
C LYS A 309 2.50 -34.71 -16.67
N ILE A 310 2.55 -33.86 -17.71
CA ILE A 310 3.56 -32.80 -17.82
C ILE A 310 3.44 -31.81 -16.66
N PHE A 311 2.22 -31.41 -16.32
CA PHE A 311 1.97 -30.48 -15.21
C PHE A 311 2.47 -31.03 -13.87
N THR A 312 2.08 -32.26 -13.53
CA THR A 312 2.53 -32.93 -12.29
C THR A 312 4.05 -33.11 -12.27
N TRP A 313 4.65 -33.57 -13.38
CA TRP A 313 6.10 -33.70 -13.51
C TRP A 313 6.83 -32.36 -13.31
N ALA A 314 6.28 -31.26 -13.85
CA ALA A 314 6.86 -29.94 -13.70
C ALA A 314 6.84 -29.50 -12.23
N LEU A 315 5.72 -29.66 -11.53
CA LEU A 315 5.61 -29.34 -10.10
C LEU A 315 6.59 -30.17 -9.25
N GLU A 316 6.67 -31.49 -9.46
CA GLU A 316 7.64 -32.34 -8.76
C GLU A 316 9.09 -31.92 -9.02
N THR A 317 9.40 -31.52 -10.26
CA THR A 317 10.72 -31.02 -10.64
C THR A 317 11.03 -29.70 -9.92
N GLY A 318 10.07 -28.78 -9.88
CA GLY A 318 10.15 -27.51 -9.14
C GLY A 318 10.42 -27.75 -7.65
N LYS A 319 9.64 -28.63 -7.03
CA LYS A 319 9.81 -29.04 -5.63
C LYS A 319 11.19 -29.60 -5.33
N LYS A 320 11.66 -30.56 -6.11
CA LYS A 320 13.00 -31.15 -5.93
C LYS A 320 14.11 -30.10 -6.07
N PHE A 321 13.97 -29.18 -7.02
CA PHE A 321 14.92 -28.10 -7.24
C PHE A 321 14.92 -27.10 -6.06
N ARG A 322 13.74 -26.70 -5.60
CA ARG A 322 13.56 -25.80 -4.44
C ARG A 322 14.19 -26.39 -3.18
N VAL A 323 13.81 -27.62 -2.81
CA VAL A 323 14.29 -28.28 -1.59
C VAL A 323 15.82 -28.40 -1.57
N LYS A 324 16.46 -28.75 -2.70
CA LYS A 324 17.93 -28.77 -2.78
C LYS A 324 18.55 -27.39 -2.54
N LYS A 325 17.99 -26.33 -3.15
CA LYS A 325 18.48 -24.97 -2.93
C LYS A 325 18.32 -24.52 -1.48
N GLU A 326 17.20 -24.86 -0.84
CA GLU A 326 16.94 -24.54 0.57
C GLU A 326 17.92 -25.25 1.51
N ALA A 327 18.32 -26.48 1.19
CA ALA A 327 19.35 -27.22 1.90
C ALA A 327 20.78 -26.69 1.67
N GLY A 328 20.96 -25.64 0.87
CA GLY A 328 22.28 -25.13 0.47
C GLY A 328 23.02 -26.03 -0.52
N GLU A 329 22.35 -27.04 -1.08
CA GLU A 329 22.93 -27.98 -2.02
C GLU A 329 22.90 -27.45 -3.46
N ASN A 330 23.86 -27.89 -4.27
CA ASN A 330 23.82 -27.66 -5.71
C ASN A 330 22.78 -28.61 -6.35
N PRO A 331 21.75 -28.11 -7.06
CA PRO A 331 20.77 -28.95 -7.75
C PRO A 331 21.39 -29.86 -8.83
N GLY A 332 22.59 -29.54 -9.33
CA GLY A 332 23.27 -30.24 -10.42
C GLY A 332 22.69 -29.92 -11.80
N ILE A 333 23.44 -30.25 -12.84
CA ILE A 333 23.10 -29.90 -14.24
C ILE A 333 21.79 -30.56 -14.67
N ILE A 334 21.59 -31.85 -14.37
CA ILE A 334 20.42 -32.61 -14.81
C ILE A 334 19.11 -32.00 -14.28
N LEU A 335 19.04 -31.73 -12.98
CA LEU A 335 17.85 -31.15 -12.36
C LEU A 335 17.63 -29.72 -12.81
N SER A 336 18.72 -28.95 -12.99
CA SER A 336 18.65 -27.58 -13.53
C SER A 336 18.10 -27.55 -14.95
N THR A 337 18.51 -28.47 -15.82
CA THR A 337 17.96 -28.61 -17.18
C THR A 337 16.50 -29.03 -17.16
N LYS A 338 16.12 -30.01 -16.32
CA LYS A 338 14.70 -30.38 -16.14
C LYS A 338 13.86 -29.18 -15.67
N LYS A 339 14.38 -28.39 -14.72
CA LYS A 339 13.73 -27.17 -14.24
C LYS A 339 13.58 -26.13 -15.35
N ALA A 340 14.58 -25.96 -16.21
CA ALA A 340 14.49 -25.04 -17.36
C ALA A 340 13.43 -25.49 -18.38
N VAL A 341 13.28 -26.80 -18.59
CA VAL A 341 12.20 -27.35 -19.43
C VAL A 341 10.83 -27.16 -18.76
N ALA A 342 10.70 -27.44 -17.47
CA ALA A 342 9.48 -27.19 -16.70
C ALA A 342 9.08 -25.71 -16.71
N GLU A 343 10.07 -24.82 -16.62
CA GLU A 343 9.89 -23.37 -16.73
C GLU A 343 9.24 -23.00 -18.06
N LYS A 344 9.79 -23.48 -19.18
CA LYS A 344 9.27 -23.17 -20.52
C LYS A 344 7.90 -23.77 -20.81
N LEU A 345 7.65 -24.99 -20.33
CA LEU A 345 6.42 -25.73 -20.68
C LEU A 345 5.22 -25.35 -19.80
N VAL A 346 5.47 -25.05 -18.53
CA VAL A 346 4.43 -24.89 -17.49
C VAL A 346 4.57 -23.57 -16.73
N PHE A 347 5.71 -23.31 -16.09
CA PHE A 347 5.79 -22.20 -15.12
C PHE A 347 5.67 -20.83 -15.77
N SER A 348 6.24 -20.64 -16.97
CA SER A 348 6.11 -19.39 -17.74
C SER A 348 4.65 -19.05 -18.01
N LYS A 349 3.81 -20.03 -18.39
CA LYS A 349 2.38 -19.84 -18.64
C LYS A 349 1.60 -19.45 -17.38
N ILE A 350 2.06 -19.87 -16.20
CA ILE A 350 1.47 -19.46 -14.93
C ILE A 350 1.90 -18.03 -14.61
N LYS A 351 3.20 -17.72 -14.75
CA LYS A 351 3.77 -16.37 -14.54
C LYS A 351 3.21 -15.33 -15.51
N GLU A 352 2.91 -15.71 -16.75
CA GLU A 352 2.28 -14.85 -17.75
C GLU A 352 0.91 -14.35 -17.27
N LYS A 353 0.19 -15.14 -16.47
CA LYS A 353 -1.09 -14.71 -15.86
C LYS A 353 -0.93 -13.61 -14.81
N THR A 354 0.28 -13.43 -14.27
CA THR A 354 0.63 -12.31 -13.38
C THR A 354 1.46 -11.24 -14.12
N GLY A 355 1.44 -11.23 -15.46
CA GLY A 355 2.16 -10.26 -16.30
C GLY A 355 3.62 -10.60 -16.62
N GLY A 356 4.13 -11.74 -16.14
CA GLY A 356 5.41 -12.32 -16.54
C GLY A 356 6.67 -11.62 -16.01
N ARG A 357 6.56 -10.47 -15.34
CA ARG A 357 7.70 -9.73 -14.75
C ARG A 357 7.74 -9.75 -13.22
N LEU A 358 6.76 -10.38 -12.59
CA LEU A 358 6.63 -10.42 -11.13
C LEU A 358 7.87 -11.07 -10.51
N LYS A 359 8.62 -10.30 -9.72
CA LYS A 359 9.82 -10.73 -9.00
C LYS A 359 9.45 -11.44 -7.70
N PHE A 360 8.52 -10.85 -6.95
CA PHE A 360 7.98 -11.42 -5.71
C PHE A 360 6.65 -10.77 -5.34
N MET A 361 5.93 -11.39 -4.40
CA MET A 361 4.77 -10.79 -3.74
C MET A 361 5.03 -10.72 -2.24
N ILE A 362 4.45 -9.71 -1.58
CA ILE A 362 4.46 -9.60 -0.13
C ILE A 362 3.09 -10.08 0.36
N SER A 363 3.05 -11.04 1.28
CA SER A 363 1.80 -11.55 1.86
C SER A 363 1.69 -11.12 3.32
N GLY A 364 0.55 -10.55 3.70
CA GLY A 364 0.33 -10.08 5.07
C GLY A 364 -1.15 -10.03 5.45
N GLY A 365 -1.40 -9.70 6.72
CA GLY A 365 -2.75 -9.56 7.31
C GLY A 365 -3.41 -10.86 7.76
N ALA A 366 -2.92 -12.02 7.31
CA ALA A 366 -3.33 -13.34 7.81
C ALA A 366 -2.20 -14.35 7.57
N ALA A 367 -2.29 -15.52 8.21
CA ALA A 367 -1.32 -16.60 8.00
C ALA A 367 -1.42 -17.18 6.58
N LEU A 368 -0.27 -17.36 5.93
CA LEU A 368 -0.20 -18.06 4.65
C LEU A 368 -0.06 -19.58 4.89
N PRO A 369 -0.91 -20.42 4.28
CA PRO A 369 -0.70 -21.86 4.35
C PRO A 369 0.65 -22.24 3.72
N LYS A 370 1.46 -22.99 4.45
CA LYS A 370 2.82 -23.39 4.03
C LYS A 370 2.84 -23.98 2.61
N ASN A 371 1.91 -24.89 2.30
CA ASN A 371 1.81 -25.54 1.00
C ASN A 371 1.57 -24.56 -0.16
N VAL A 372 0.86 -23.45 0.09
CA VAL A 372 0.62 -22.39 -0.91
C VAL A 372 1.92 -21.65 -1.18
N GLY A 373 2.65 -21.25 -0.13
CA GLY A 373 3.97 -20.63 -0.27
C GLY A 373 4.94 -21.54 -1.03
N GLU A 374 5.02 -22.81 -0.64
CA GLU A 374 5.87 -23.82 -1.29
C GLU A 374 5.54 -23.97 -2.78
N PHE A 375 4.26 -23.97 -3.16
CA PHE A 375 3.85 -24.03 -4.56
C PHE A 375 4.40 -22.86 -5.38
N PHE A 376 4.30 -21.61 -4.88
CA PHE A 376 4.90 -20.47 -5.59
C PHE A 376 6.43 -20.57 -5.64
N GLY A 377 7.05 -21.05 -4.57
CA GLY A 377 8.48 -21.37 -4.51
C GLY A 377 8.91 -22.38 -5.57
N ASP A 378 8.13 -23.43 -5.80
CA ASP A 378 8.37 -24.46 -6.81
C ASP A 378 8.35 -23.87 -8.23
N LEU A 379 7.52 -22.86 -8.46
CA LEU A 379 7.45 -22.07 -9.71
C LEU A 379 8.60 -21.04 -9.82
N GLY A 380 9.32 -20.77 -8.74
CA GLY A 380 10.33 -19.72 -8.65
C GLY A 380 9.76 -18.31 -8.50
N ILE A 381 8.56 -18.16 -7.93
CA ILE A 381 7.98 -16.88 -7.49
C ILE A 381 8.15 -16.82 -5.97
N LYS A 382 8.81 -15.79 -5.45
CA LYS A 382 8.98 -15.64 -4.00
C LYS A 382 7.75 -14.98 -3.39
N ILE A 383 7.30 -15.52 -2.26
CA ILE A 383 6.25 -14.93 -1.44
C ILE A 383 6.88 -14.56 -0.12
N LEU A 384 6.98 -13.26 0.15
CA LEU A 384 7.55 -12.74 1.38
C LEU A 384 6.43 -12.56 2.40
N GLU A 385 6.34 -13.44 3.39
CA GLU A 385 5.35 -13.33 4.46
C GLU A 385 5.79 -12.24 5.45
N GLY A 386 4.89 -11.33 5.80
CA GLY A 386 5.09 -10.27 6.79
C GLY A 386 4.05 -10.34 7.90
N PHE A 387 4.50 -10.14 9.13
CA PHE A 387 3.64 -10.07 10.33
C PHE A 387 3.76 -8.70 10.99
N GLY A 388 2.65 -8.24 11.53
CA GLY A 388 2.52 -6.91 12.08
C GLY A 388 1.08 -6.52 12.38
N LEU A 389 0.92 -5.40 13.10
CA LEU A 389 -0.36 -4.80 13.44
C LEU A 389 -0.38 -3.34 13.02
N THR A 390 -1.56 -2.71 13.06
CA THR A 390 -1.67 -1.26 12.83
C THR A 390 -0.80 -0.47 13.81
N GLU A 391 -0.80 -0.89 15.06
CA GLU A 391 -0.07 -0.34 16.19
C GLU A 391 1.46 -0.37 16.00
N THR A 392 1.97 -1.17 15.07
CA THR A 392 3.41 -1.36 14.83
C THR A 392 3.90 -0.83 13.48
N SER A 393 3.05 -0.07 12.77
CA SER A 393 3.39 0.69 11.55
C SER A 393 4.05 0.02 10.34
N PRO A 394 3.57 -1.12 9.81
CA PRO A 394 2.96 -2.24 10.49
C PRO A 394 3.95 -3.36 10.78
N VAL A 395 5.01 -3.48 9.99
CA VAL A 395 5.84 -4.69 9.96
C VAL A 395 6.60 -4.83 11.27
N MET A 396 6.61 -6.03 11.83
CA MET A 396 7.48 -6.43 12.95
C MET A 396 8.45 -7.54 12.51
N SER A 397 7.99 -8.41 11.61
CA SER A 397 8.84 -9.42 10.98
C SER A 397 8.47 -9.55 9.52
N VAL A 398 9.46 -9.84 8.68
CA VAL A 398 9.20 -10.18 7.28
C VAL A 398 10.21 -11.20 6.77
N THR A 399 9.76 -12.03 5.84
CA THR A 399 10.60 -13.01 5.17
C THR A 399 11.59 -12.27 4.27
N GLU A 400 12.88 -12.48 4.51
CA GLU A 400 13.94 -11.82 3.76
C GLU A 400 14.02 -12.33 2.32
N TYR A 401 14.32 -11.45 1.37
CA TYR A 401 14.33 -11.84 -0.04
C TYR A 401 15.30 -13.00 -0.35
N HIS A 402 16.48 -13.04 0.26
CA HIS A 402 17.51 -14.04 -0.04
C HIS A 402 17.38 -15.34 0.77
N ARG A 403 16.55 -15.36 1.82
CA ARG A 403 16.38 -16.51 2.71
C ARG A 403 14.90 -16.77 2.96
N GLN A 404 14.36 -17.80 2.31
CA GLN A 404 12.95 -18.18 2.41
C GLN A 404 12.82 -19.38 3.34
N VAL A 405 11.96 -19.28 4.35
CA VAL A 405 11.58 -20.40 5.22
C VAL A 405 10.07 -20.48 5.26
N TYR A 406 9.51 -21.42 4.48
CA TYR A 406 8.06 -21.54 4.30
C TYR A 406 7.35 -21.98 5.58
N GLY A 407 6.23 -21.33 5.88
CA GLY A 407 5.47 -21.56 7.12
C GLY A 407 5.98 -20.75 8.30
N THR A 408 6.75 -19.68 8.06
CA THR A 408 7.19 -18.71 9.06
C THR A 408 6.91 -17.30 8.55
N VAL A 409 6.77 -16.34 9.46
CA VAL A 409 6.55 -14.92 9.13
C VAL A 409 7.86 -14.13 8.95
N GLY A 410 8.96 -14.84 8.78
CA GLY A 410 10.31 -14.27 8.63
C GLY A 410 10.97 -13.84 9.94
N ARG A 411 12.04 -13.05 9.81
CA ARG A 411 12.83 -12.56 10.94
C ARG A 411 12.30 -11.23 11.44
N ILE A 412 12.52 -10.96 12.72
CA ILE A 412 12.28 -9.64 13.31
C ILE A 412 13.05 -8.57 12.51
N ILE A 413 12.41 -7.42 12.28
CA ILE A 413 13.04 -6.32 11.56
C ILE A 413 14.08 -5.63 12.45
N PRO A 414 15.18 -5.10 11.88
CA PRO A 414 16.20 -4.40 12.66
C PRO A 414 15.64 -3.28 13.54
N GLY A 415 16.09 -3.20 14.80
CA GLY A 415 15.81 -2.09 15.70
C GLY A 415 14.57 -2.27 16.58
N ILE A 416 13.94 -3.45 16.59
CA ILE A 416 12.90 -3.79 17.56
C ILE A 416 13.24 -5.11 18.26
N GLU A 417 12.58 -5.36 19.40
CA GLU A 417 12.64 -6.63 20.12
C GLU A 417 11.23 -7.20 20.24
N VAL A 418 11.10 -8.52 20.09
CA VAL A 418 9.82 -9.22 20.25
C VAL A 418 9.98 -10.28 21.34
N GLY A 419 9.30 -10.06 22.46
CA GLY A 419 9.20 -11.03 23.55
C GLY A 419 8.01 -11.98 23.36
N ILE A 420 8.22 -13.28 23.57
CA ILE A 420 7.15 -14.27 23.71
C ILE A 420 6.93 -14.49 25.20
N GLN A 421 5.72 -14.23 25.68
CA GLN A 421 5.33 -14.40 27.07
C GLN A 421 4.47 -15.66 27.23
N ASP A 422 4.77 -16.44 28.27
CA ASP A 422 3.89 -17.53 28.68
C ASP A 422 2.56 -16.98 29.23
N VAL A 423 1.45 -17.55 28.79
CA VAL A 423 0.11 -16.99 29.05
C VAL A 423 -0.28 -17.11 30.53
N GLU A 424 0.20 -18.15 31.23
CA GLU A 424 -0.17 -18.44 32.62
C GLU A 424 0.77 -17.75 33.61
N THR A 425 2.08 -17.99 33.47
CA THR A 425 3.12 -17.51 34.38
C THR A 425 3.47 -16.04 34.18
N LYS A 426 3.18 -15.49 32.99
CA LYS A 426 3.60 -14.14 32.55
C LYS A 426 5.12 -13.98 32.41
N GLU A 427 5.89 -15.05 32.43
CA GLU A 427 7.33 -15.00 32.19
C GLU A 427 7.63 -14.84 30.70
N ILE A 428 8.68 -14.07 30.37
CA ILE A 428 9.18 -13.97 29.00
C ILE A 428 10.02 -15.21 28.71
N ILE A 429 9.50 -16.11 27.87
CA ILE A 429 10.15 -17.37 27.52
C ILE A 429 11.17 -17.23 26.40
N ASN A 430 11.09 -16.16 25.61
CA ASN A 430 12.00 -15.89 24.51
C ASN A 430 11.99 -14.40 24.15
N ILE A 431 13.13 -13.87 23.73
CA ILE A 431 13.23 -12.54 23.11
C ILE A 431 13.94 -12.72 21.77
N GLN A 432 13.32 -12.21 20.71
CA GLN A 432 13.88 -12.19 19.35
C GLN A 432 14.23 -10.76 18.94
N THR A 433 15.34 -10.62 18.22
CA THR A 433 15.93 -9.36 17.73
C THR A 433 16.17 -9.41 16.24
#